data_AF-A0A1C2C1W0-F1
#
_entry.id   AF-A0A1C2C1W0-F1
#
_cell.length_a   1.000
_cell.length_b   1.000
_cell.length_c   1.000
_cell.angle_alpha   90.00
_cell.angle_beta   90.00
_cell.angle_gamma   90.00
#
_symmetry.space_group_name_H-M   'P 1'
#
loop_
_entity.id
_entity.type
_entity.pdbx_description
1 polymer ?
#
loop_
_entity_poly.entity_id
_entity_poly.type
_entity_poly.pdbx_seq_one_letter_code
_entity_poly.pdbx_strand_id
1 'polypeptide(L)' 'MDIRFVNESQFKQQLLRWRDAGPSLLLLPRVGRVGQQYRISIVDINNDGEYALEQSFSCYQQLLAWYGAMLDEIS' A
#
# COMPACT_ATOMS: atom_id res chain seq x y z
N MET A 1 -9.01 10.74 -9.67
CA MET A 1 -8.08 10.38 -8.59
C MET A 1 -6.78 10.00 -9.25
N ASP A 2 -5.68 10.69 -8.94
CA ASP A 2 -4.39 10.47 -9.59
C ASP A 2 -3.68 9.28 -8.94
N ILE A 3 -3.09 8.38 -9.73
CA ILE A 3 -2.39 7.18 -9.24
C ILE A 3 -0.91 7.38 -9.48
N ARG A 4 -0.15 7.44 -8.39
CA ARG A 4 1.30 7.55 -8.40
C ARG A 4 1.89 6.17 -8.16
N PHE A 5 2.67 5.69 -9.12
CA PHE A 5 3.44 4.47 -8.93
C PHE A 5 4.67 4.77 -8.07
N VAL A 6 4.87 3.96 -7.03
CA VAL A 6 5.93 4.15 -6.06
C VAL A 6 6.68 2.84 -5.81
N ASN A 7 7.96 2.96 -5.49
CA ASN A 7 8.74 1.83 -5.03
C ASN A 7 8.42 1.46 -3.57
N GLU A 8 9.00 0.36 -3.09
CA GLU A 8 8.78 -0.16 -1.74
C GLU A 8 9.11 0.85 -0.63
N SER A 9 10.25 1.55 -0.74
CA SER A 9 10.68 2.53 0.27
C SER A 9 9.70 3.71 0.36
N GLN A 10 9.27 4.23 -0.78
CA GLN A 10 8.28 5.29 -0.86
C GLN A 10 6.91 4.84 -0.33
N PHE A 11 6.49 3.61 -0.64
CA PHE A 11 5.26 3.02 -0.12
C PHE A 11 5.29 2.91 1.40
N LYS A 12 6.40 2.43 1.97
CA LYS A 12 6.64 2.36 3.41
C LYS A 12 6.58 3.74 4.08
N GLN A 13 7.15 4.76 3.46
CA GLN A 13 7.06 6.14 3.95
C GLN A 13 5.62 6.64 4.05
N GLN A 14 4.76 6.31 3.08
CA GLN A 14 3.35 6.70 3.14
C GLN A 14 2.58 5.93 4.23
N LEU A 15 2.88 4.64 4.44
CA LEU A 15 2.31 3.88 5.57
C LEU A 15 2.71 4.49 6.93
N LEU A 16 3.97 4.91 7.09
CA LEU A 16 4.43 5.59 8.30
C LEU A 16 3.69 6.91 8.54
N ARG A 17 3.48 7.71 7.50
CA ARG A 17 2.69 8.95 7.60
C ARG A 17 1.26 8.69 8.08
N TRP A 18 0.63 7.63 7.56
CA TRP A 18 -0.71 7.22 8.01
C TRP A 18 -0.73 6.79 9.47
N ARG A 19 0.26 5.99 9.89
CA ARG A 19 0.42 5.57 11.28
C ARG A 19 0.55 6.78 12.21
N ASP A 20 1.41 7.73 11.85
CA ASP A 20 1.69 8.92 12.67
C ASP A 20 0.48 9.88 12.74
N ALA A 21 -0.38 9.88 11.72
CA ALA A 21 -1.61 10.67 11.70
C ALA A 21 -2.71 10.16 12.65
N GLY A 22 -2.61 8.90 13.12
CA GLY A 22 -3.45 8.34 14.15
C GLY A 22 -4.14 7.02 13.77
N PRO A 23 -4.60 6.25 14.78
CA PRO A 23 -5.03 4.85 14.62
C PRO A 23 -6.34 4.64 13.87
N SER A 24 -7.05 5.70 13.46
CA SER A 24 -8.33 5.58 12.75
C SER A 24 -8.20 5.24 11.26
N LEU A 25 -7.00 5.26 10.67
CA LEU A 25 -6.84 5.28 9.22
C LEU A 25 -5.63 4.48 8.69
N LEU A 26 -5.32 3.32 9.25
CA LEU A 26 -4.89 2.23 8.35
C LEU A 26 -6.12 1.85 7.51
N LEU A 27 -6.48 2.73 6.56
CA LEU A 27 -7.34 2.37 5.45
C LEU A 27 -6.66 1.17 4.83
N LEU A 28 -7.28 0.01 5.00
CA LEU A 28 -6.79 -1.24 4.45
C LEU A 28 -6.34 -0.94 3.03
N PRO A 29 -5.09 -1.29 2.70
CA PRO A 29 -4.57 -0.97 1.40
C PRO A 29 -5.51 -1.57 0.36
N ARG A 30 -5.78 -0.80 -0.70
CA ARG A 30 -6.63 -1.26 -1.78
C ARG A 30 -5.86 -2.33 -2.51
N VAL A 31 -6.42 -3.53 -2.58
CA VAL A 31 -5.87 -4.60 -3.39
C VAL A 31 -6.67 -4.69 -4.68
N GLY A 32 -5.99 -4.43 -5.79
CA GLY A 32 -6.53 -4.55 -7.14
C GLY A 32 -5.92 -5.73 -7.89
N ARG A 33 -6.55 -6.11 -9.00
CA ARG A 33 -5.94 -7.00 -10.00
C ARG A 33 -5.59 -6.21 -11.24
N VAL A 34 -4.40 -6.45 -11.77
CA VAL A 34 -3.93 -5.93 -13.06
C VAL A 34 -3.56 -7.13 -13.91
N GLY A 35 -4.40 -7.45 -14.89
CA GLY A 35 -4.29 -8.72 -15.63
C GLY A 35 -4.43 -9.92 -14.70
N GLN A 36 -3.43 -10.80 -14.68
CA GLN A 36 -3.41 -11.96 -13.77
C GLN A 36 -2.72 -11.70 -12.43
N GLN A 37 -2.12 -10.52 -12.25
CA GLN A 37 -1.35 -10.18 -11.06
C GLN A 37 -2.19 -9.34 -10.08
N TYR A 38 -1.78 -9.33 -8.83
CA TYR A 38 -2.32 -8.49 -7.77
C TYR A 38 -1.40 -7.30 -7.52
N ARG A 39 -2.00 -6.15 -7.21
CA ARG A 39 -1.29 -4.93 -6.86
C ARG A 39 -1.94 -4.29 -5.64
N ILE A 40 -1.14 -3.57 -4.88
CA ILE A 40 -1.54 -2.90 -3.65
C ILE A 40 -1.37 -1.39 -3.80
N SER A 41 -2.34 -0.61 -3.30
CA SER A 41 -2.25 0.84 -3.20
C SER A 41 -2.74 1.34 -1.84
N ILE A 42 -2.32 2.55 -1.49
CA ILE A 42 -2.82 3.28 -0.33
C ILE A 42 -3.27 4.67 -0.77
N VAL A 43 -4.35 5.14 -0.18
CA VAL A 43 -4.89 6.48 -0.44
C VAL A 43 -3.97 7.51 0.21
N ASP A 44 -3.78 8.68 -0.39
CA ASP A 44 -3.07 9.80 0.25
C ASP A 44 -3.80 10.26 1.52
N ILE A 45 -3.04 10.78 2.50
CA ILE A 45 -3.61 11.28 3.76
C ILE A 45 -4.64 12.41 3.57
N ASN A 46 -4.50 13.19 2.49
CA ASN A 46 -5.43 14.25 2.10
C ASN A 46 -6.58 13.73 1.21
N ASN A 47 -6.61 12.43 0.92
CA ASN A 47 -7.58 11.77 0.04
C ASN A 47 -7.61 12.37 -1.39
N ASP A 48 -6.48 12.88 -1.87
CA ASP A 48 -6.35 13.54 -3.18
C ASP A 48 -5.80 12.61 -4.27
N GLY A 49 -5.22 11.47 -3.89
CA GLY A 49 -4.61 10.51 -4.79
C GLY A 49 -4.39 9.14 -4.16
N GLU A 50 -3.75 8.25 -4.93
CA GLU A 50 -3.32 6.94 -4.48
C GLU A 50 -1.85 6.70 -4.79
N TYR A 51 -1.16 6.02 -3.88
CA TYR A 51 0.19 5.51 -4.10
C TYR A 51 0.10 4.00 -4.33
N ALA A 52 0.30 3.58 -5.58
CA ALA A 52 0.29 2.19 -5.98
C ALA A 52 1.72 1.62 -6.00
N LEU A 53 1.95 0.47 -5.38
CA LEU A 53 3.24 -0.19 -5.43
C LEU A 53 3.55 -0.63 -6.87
N GLU A 54 4.74 -0.30 -7.37
CA GLU A 54 5.21 -0.70 -8.70
C GLU A 54 5.24 -2.23 -8.85
N GLN A 55 5.72 -2.91 -7.80
CA GLN A 55 5.74 -4.36 -7.71
C GLN A 55 4.32 -4.95 -7.77
N SER A 56 4.21 -6.03 -8.53
CA SER A 56 3.01 -6.85 -8.63
C SER A 56 3.26 -8.23 -8.01
N PHE A 57 2.19 -8.89 -7.59
CA PHE A 57 2.23 -10.20 -6.93
C PHE A 57 1.50 -11.23 -7.79
N SER A 58 2.03 -12.45 -7.86
CA SER A 58 1.41 -13.51 -8.68
C SER A 58 0.10 -14.02 -8.09
N CYS A 59 -0.06 -13.94 -6.77
CA CYS A 59 -1.27 -14.34 -6.08
C CYS A 59 -1.51 -13.48 -4.83
N TYR A 60 -2.75 -13.51 -4.34
CA TYR A 60 -3.18 -12.72 -3.19
C TYR A 60 -2.41 -13.06 -1.91
N GLN A 61 -2.07 -14.34 -1.71
CA GLN A 61 -1.31 -14.77 -0.54
C GLN A 61 0.09 -14.15 -0.47
N GLN A 62 0.79 -14.07 -1.61
CA GLN A 62 2.10 -13.40 -1.67
C GLN A 62 2.00 -11.92 -1.31
N LEU A 63 0.97 -11.24 -1.79
CA LEU A 63 0.71 -9.85 -1.46
C LEU A 63 0.47 -9.67 0.05
N LEU A 64 -0.40 -10.50 0.65
CA LEU A 64 -0.69 -10.43 2.08
C LEU A 64 0.55 -10.74 2.93
N ALA A 65 1.36 -11.73 2.55
CA ALA A 65 2.58 -12.05 3.27
C ALA A 65 3.58 -10.89 3.23
N TRP A 66 3.79 -10.29 2.05
CA TRP A 66 4.64 -9.11 1.90
C TRP A 66 4.10 -7.92 2.72
N TYR A 67 2.79 -7.67 2.65
CA TYR A 67 2.19 -6.54 3.35
C TYR A 67 2.24 -6.73 4.88
N GLY A 68 2.01 -7.95 5.36
CA GLY A 68 2.17 -8.28 6.78
C GLY A 68 3.59 -8.03 7.28
N ALA A 69 4.60 -8.53 6.56
CA ALA A 69 6.01 -8.28 6.90
C ALA A 69 6.33 -6.77 6.91
N MET A 70 5.79 -6.01 5.96
CA MET A 70 5.95 -4.55 5.92
C MET A 70 5.33 -3.87 7.14
N LEU A 71 4.16 -4.33 7.59
CA LEU A 71 3.50 -3.81 8.79
C LEU A 71 4.26 -4.16 10.06
N ASP A 72 4.85 -5.35 10.15
CA ASP A 72 5.67 -5.78 11.28
C ASP A 72 6.94 -4.91 11.41
N GLU A 73 7.51 -4.43 10.30
CA GLU A 73 8.66 -3.53 10.32
C GLU A 73 8.35 -2.08 10.74
N ILE A 74 7.08 -1.68 10.68
CA ILE A 74 6.65 -0.30 11.02
C ILE A 74 5.76 -0.24 12.27
N SER A 75 5.40 -1.38 12.85
CA SER A 75 4.76 -1.47 14.17
C SER A 75 5.79 -1.23 15.27
#